data_AF-A0A9W4TP95-F1
#
_entry.id   AF-A0A9W4TP95-F1
#
_cell.length_a   1.000
_cell.length_b   1.000
_cell.length_c   1.000
_cell.angle_alpha   90.00
_cell.angle_beta   90.00
_cell.angle_gamma   90.00
#
_symmetry.space_group_name_H-M   'P 1'
#
loop_
_entity.id
_entity.type
_entity.pdbx_description
1 polymer ?
#
loop_
_entity_poly.entity_id
_entity_poly.type
_entity_poly.pdbx_seq_one_letter_code
_entity_poly.pdbx_strand_id
1 'polypeptide(L)'
;MKKIILFLLLLSPISFACAKPTNMTIIVDAASLKKAHPETITSDGKAYADIDNDTINDVIEYSYNASAPPMACGNDVNCIDQNQALNSHPTLTFHIILKEPNATIPVSYMCTAIGIMNSIHNGMKDIFCGPSFILQWNGEDYIITK
;
A
#
# COMPACT_ATOMS: atom_id res chain seq x y z
N MET A 1 12.22 -38.69 58.14
CA MET A 1 12.33 -39.16 56.74
C MET A 1 11.86 -38.05 55.81
N LYS A 2 12.65 -37.77 54.76
CA LYS A 2 12.39 -37.04 53.48
C LYS A 2 11.08 -36.23 53.37
N LYS A 3 11.16 -34.88 53.34
CA LYS A 3 11.22 -34.00 52.15
C LYS A 3 10.06 -34.18 51.16
N ILE A 4 9.28 -33.12 50.93
CA ILE A 4 9.09 -32.45 49.62
C ILE A 4 8.44 -31.08 49.92
N ILE A 5 9.21 -30.01 49.71
CA ILE A 5 8.70 -28.63 49.65
C ILE A 5 8.26 -28.45 48.20
N LEU A 6 6.95 -28.36 47.96
CA LEU A 6 6.39 -28.11 46.64
C LEU A 6 6.48 -26.61 46.36
N PHE A 7 7.51 -26.22 45.60
CA PHE A 7 7.71 -24.86 45.12
C PHE A 7 6.73 -24.62 43.94
N LEU A 8 5.60 -23.94 44.19
CA LEU A 8 4.71 -23.51 43.13
C LEU A 8 5.38 -22.39 42.33
N LEU A 9 5.77 -22.74 41.10
CA LEU A 9 6.27 -21.84 40.07
C LEU A 9 5.22 -20.77 39.74
N LEU A 10 5.64 -19.52 39.87
CA LEU A 10 4.98 -18.32 39.37
C LEU A 10 4.71 -18.45 37.87
N LEU A 11 3.45 -18.66 37.49
CA LEU A 11 2.95 -18.40 36.14
C LEU A 11 2.59 -16.91 36.07
N SER A 12 3.54 -16.07 35.68
CA SER A 12 3.22 -14.73 35.22
C SER A 12 2.56 -14.81 33.85
N PRO A 13 1.45 -14.10 33.60
CA PRO A 13 0.96 -13.93 32.24
C PRO A 13 1.94 -13.00 31.51
N ILE A 14 2.71 -13.56 30.58
CA ILE A 14 3.45 -12.80 29.57
C ILE A 14 2.37 -12.08 28.74
N SER A 15 2.11 -10.83 29.07
CA SER A 15 1.19 -10.00 28.29
C SER A 15 1.87 -9.67 26.97
N PHE A 16 1.28 -10.22 25.91
CA PHE A 16 1.34 -9.87 24.50
C PHE A 16 2.38 -8.84 24.09
N ALA A 17 3.28 -9.27 23.21
CA ALA A 17 4.19 -8.41 22.48
C ALA A 17 3.43 -7.22 21.86
N CYS A 18 3.78 -6.00 22.26
CA CYS A 18 3.43 -4.80 21.50
C CYS A 18 4.06 -4.95 20.10
N ALA A 19 3.24 -5.28 19.10
CA ALA A 19 3.63 -5.00 17.72
C ALA A 19 3.87 -3.48 17.65
N LYS A 20 5.09 -3.07 17.32
CA LYS A 20 5.38 -1.67 17.04
C LYS A 20 4.40 -1.21 15.94
N PRO A 21 3.75 -0.04 16.08
CA PRO A 21 2.96 0.50 14.98
C PRO A 21 3.87 0.58 13.75
N THR A 22 3.45 -0.06 12.66
CA THR A 22 4.07 0.16 11.36
C THR A 22 3.92 1.64 11.02
N ASN A 23 4.94 2.28 10.46
CA ASN A 23 4.91 3.70 10.06
C ASN A 23 3.97 3.97 8.86
N MET A 24 3.04 3.05 8.60
CA MET A 24 2.12 3.08 7.48
C MET A 24 0.89 2.21 7.74
N THR A 25 -0.19 2.51 7.03
CA THR A 25 -1.41 1.71 6.94
C THR A 25 -1.68 1.37 5.48
N ILE A 26 -1.68 0.07 5.12
CA ILE A 26 -2.10 -0.38 3.79
C ILE A 26 -3.63 -0.30 3.72
N ILE A 27 -4.14 0.41 2.72
CA ILE A 27 -5.59 0.61 2.52
C ILE A 27 -6.13 -0.18 1.33
N VAL A 28 -5.30 -0.46 0.32
CA VAL A 28 -5.66 -1.29 -0.84
C VAL A 28 -4.46 -2.15 -1.22
N ASP A 29 -4.68 -3.44 -1.45
CA ASP A 29 -3.64 -4.38 -1.88
C ASP A 29 -4.13 -5.18 -3.11
N ALA A 30 -3.40 -5.08 -4.22
CA ALA A 30 -3.82 -5.64 -5.49
C ALA A 30 -3.83 -7.17 -5.47
N ALA A 31 -2.88 -7.80 -4.75
CA ALA A 31 -2.84 -9.25 -4.59
C ALA A 31 -4.05 -9.76 -3.79
N SER A 32 -4.45 -9.03 -2.76
CA SER A 32 -5.65 -9.33 -1.96
C SER A 32 -6.92 -9.20 -2.79
N LEU A 33 -7.04 -8.16 -3.63
CA LEU A 33 -8.15 -8.02 -4.58
C LEU A 33 -8.20 -9.19 -5.57
N LYS A 34 -7.06 -9.58 -6.17
CA LYS A 34 -6.97 -10.74 -7.07
C LYS A 34 -7.40 -12.03 -6.39
N LYS A 35 -7.00 -12.23 -5.13
CA LYS A 35 -7.35 -13.42 -4.36
C LYS A 35 -8.85 -13.46 -4.01
N ALA A 36 -9.45 -12.31 -3.70
CA ALA A 36 -10.86 -12.20 -3.38
C ALA A 36 -11.77 -12.35 -4.61
N HIS A 37 -11.30 -11.89 -5.77
CA HIS A 37 -12.04 -11.87 -7.03
C HIS A 37 -11.18 -12.38 -8.20
N PRO A 38 -10.87 -13.69 -8.25
CA PRO A 38 -9.94 -14.26 -9.23
C PRO A 38 -10.39 -14.10 -10.69
N GLU A 39 -11.70 -13.95 -10.93
CA GLU A 39 -12.30 -13.71 -12.23
C GLU A 39 -12.28 -12.24 -12.69
N THR A 40 -12.05 -11.30 -11.78
CA THR A 40 -12.03 -9.88 -12.08
C THR A 40 -10.71 -9.50 -12.74
N ILE A 41 -10.78 -9.09 -14.01
CA ILE A 41 -9.60 -8.62 -14.76
C ILE A 41 -9.32 -7.15 -14.46
N THR A 42 -10.37 -6.34 -14.35
CA THR A 42 -10.28 -4.90 -14.03
C THR A 42 -11.43 -4.48 -13.14
N SER A 43 -11.20 -3.56 -12.22
CA SER A 43 -12.27 -2.97 -11.40
C SER A 43 -11.84 -1.62 -10.84
N ASP A 44 -12.78 -0.70 -10.72
CA ASP A 44 -12.55 0.55 -10.01
C ASP A 44 -13.06 0.45 -8.57
N GLY A 45 -12.44 1.19 -7.67
CA GLY A 45 -12.83 1.25 -6.28
C GLY A 45 -12.44 2.55 -5.61
N LYS A 46 -12.88 2.70 -4.36
CA LYS A 46 -12.57 3.87 -3.54
C LYS A 46 -12.01 3.43 -2.21
N ALA A 47 -11.03 4.16 -1.72
CA ALA A 47 -10.53 4.09 -0.37
C ALA A 47 -10.56 5.48 0.26
N TYR A 48 -10.51 5.54 1.58
CA TYR A 48 -10.63 6.79 2.32
C TYR A 48 -9.48 6.91 3.31
N ALA A 49 -8.83 8.06 3.30
CA ALA A 49 -7.79 8.40 4.26
C ALA A 49 -7.62 9.92 4.31
N ASP A 50 -7.28 10.44 5.47
CA ASP A 50 -6.80 11.81 5.65
C ASP A 50 -5.37 11.91 5.09
N ILE A 51 -5.19 12.54 3.91
CA ILE A 51 -3.90 12.61 3.21
C ILE A 51 -3.18 13.92 3.51
N ASP A 52 -3.91 15.03 3.58
CA ASP A 52 -3.33 16.36 3.85
C ASP A 52 -3.28 16.71 5.35
N ASN A 53 -3.63 15.75 6.21
CA ASN A 53 -3.56 15.86 7.67
C ASN A 53 -4.47 16.96 8.25
N ASP A 54 -5.61 17.21 7.61
CA ASP A 54 -6.64 18.16 8.04
C ASP A 54 -7.73 17.52 8.94
N THR A 55 -7.61 16.21 9.20
CA THR A 55 -8.56 15.35 9.96
C THR A 55 -9.83 14.93 9.21
N ILE A 56 -9.95 15.30 7.94
CA ILE A 56 -11.03 14.94 7.03
C ILE A 56 -10.52 13.83 6.11
N ASN A 57 -11.27 12.75 5.98
CA ASN A 57 -10.89 11.69 5.04
C ASN A 57 -11.14 12.12 3.59
N ASP A 58 -10.07 12.18 2.82
CA ASP A 58 -10.05 12.31 1.36
C ASP A 58 -10.44 11.01 0.69
N VAL A 59 -10.61 11.07 -0.64
CA VAL A 59 -10.94 9.90 -1.45
C VAL A 59 -9.74 9.52 -2.32
N ILE A 60 -9.36 8.25 -2.25
CA ILE A 60 -8.47 7.63 -3.23
C ILE A 60 -9.34 6.81 -4.16
N GLU A 61 -9.52 7.27 -5.39
CA GLU A 61 -10.16 6.49 -6.43
C GLU A 61 -9.09 5.71 -7.19
N TYR A 62 -9.19 4.39 -7.16
CA TYR A 62 -8.21 3.50 -7.76
C TYR A 62 -8.83 2.65 -8.86
N SER A 63 -8.02 2.31 -9.84
CA SER A 63 -8.31 1.33 -10.88
C SER A 63 -7.37 0.14 -10.70
N TYR A 64 -7.95 -1.03 -10.48
CA TYR A 64 -7.28 -2.30 -10.36
C TYR A 64 -7.18 -2.98 -11.73
N ASN A 65 -6.05 -3.65 -11.95
CA ASN A 65 -5.84 -4.57 -13.06
C ASN A 65 -5.20 -5.86 -12.55
N ALA A 66 -5.72 -7.01 -12.97
CA ALA A 66 -5.22 -8.33 -12.55
C ALA A 66 -3.83 -8.68 -13.13
N SER A 67 -3.40 -7.92 -14.12
CA SER A 67 -2.12 -8.01 -14.82
C SER A 67 -1.62 -6.61 -15.20
N ALA A 68 -0.34 -6.33 -15.01
CA ALA A 68 0.27 -5.14 -15.59
C ALA A 68 0.08 -5.12 -17.12
N PRO A 69 -0.14 -3.95 -17.76
CA PRO A 69 -0.16 -3.87 -19.21
C PRO A 69 1.17 -4.30 -19.80
N PRO A 70 1.17 -5.00 -20.95
CA PRO A 70 2.39 -5.41 -21.61
C PRO A 70 3.26 -4.19 -21.96
N MET A 71 4.51 -4.21 -21.52
CA MET A 71 5.51 -3.22 -21.92
C MET A 71 5.75 -3.31 -23.44
N ALA A 72 6.02 -2.16 -24.08
CA ALA A 72 6.40 -2.12 -25.49
C ALA A 72 7.87 -2.54 -25.67
N CYS A 73 8.12 -3.85 -25.68
CA CYS A 73 9.48 -4.42 -25.67
C CYS A 73 10.18 -4.54 -27.04
N GLY A 74 9.51 -4.22 -28.15
CA GLY A 74 10.04 -4.51 -29.47
C GLY A 74 10.47 -5.98 -29.60
N ASN A 75 11.65 -6.23 -30.20
CA ASN A 75 12.24 -7.57 -30.35
C ASN A 75 13.32 -7.89 -29.31
N ASP A 76 13.43 -7.12 -28.23
CA ASP A 76 14.41 -7.38 -27.18
C ASP A 76 13.93 -8.55 -26.30
N VAL A 77 14.62 -9.68 -26.40
CA VAL A 77 14.30 -10.93 -25.68
C VAL A 77 14.37 -10.75 -24.17
N ASN A 78 15.33 -9.95 -23.66
CA ASN A 78 15.44 -9.68 -22.23
C ASN A 78 14.24 -8.85 -21.74
N CYS A 79 13.79 -7.90 -22.55
CA CYS A 79 12.58 -7.14 -22.25
C CYS A 79 11.35 -8.04 -22.27
N ILE A 80 11.21 -8.93 -23.26
CA ILE A 80 10.07 -9.86 -23.36
C ILE A 80 9.96 -10.75 -22.12
N ASP A 81 11.08 -11.34 -21.65
CA ASP A 81 11.08 -12.21 -20.48
C ASP A 81 10.76 -11.43 -19.19
N GLN A 82 11.30 -10.23 -19.03
CA GLN A 82 10.98 -9.34 -17.90
C GLN A 82 9.52 -8.87 -17.94
N ASN A 83 9.00 -8.59 -19.13
CA ASN A 83 7.62 -8.20 -19.37
C ASN A 83 6.66 -9.33 -19.02
N GLN A 84 6.96 -10.58 -19.38
CA GLN A 84 6.14 -11.74 -18.98
C GLN A 84 6.08 -11.92 -17.45
N ALA A 85 7.19 -11.70 -16.74
CA ALA A 85 7.21 -11.73 -15.29
C ALA A 85 6.36 -10.61 -14.66
N LEU A 86 6.46 -9.38 -15.18
CA LEU A 86 5.70 -8.21 -14.70
C LEU A 86 4.20 -8.27 -15.04
N ASN A 87 3.84 -8.79 -16.22
CA ASN A 87 2.46 -8.95 -16.69
C ASN A 87 1.64 -9.93 -15.83
N SER A 88 2.26 -10.71 -14.95
CA SER A 88 1.54 -11.63 -14.06
C SER A 88 1.08 -10.98 -12.74
N HIS A 89 1.59 -9.79 -12.40
CA HIS A 89 1.32 -9.13 -11.14
C HIS A 89 0.15 -8.17 -11.26
N PRO A 90 -0.81 -8.22 -10.32
CA PRO A 90 -1.90 -7.25 -10.28
C PRO A 90 -1.38 -5.86 -9.89
N THR A 91 -1.98 -4.82 -10.45
CA THR A 91 -1.58 -3.42 -10.27
C THR A 91 -2.76 -2.53 -9.93
N LEU A 92 -2.43 -1.35 -9.40
CA LEU A 92 -3.32 -0.26 -9.04
C LEU A 92 -2.77 1.03 -9.65
N THR A 93 -3.62 1.80 -10.29
CA THR A 93 -3.41 3.23 -10.56
C THR A 93 -4.43 4.03 -9.78
N PHE A 94 -4.16 5.28 -9.42
CA PHE A 94 -5.11 6.04 -8.63
C PHE A 94 -4.96 7.55 -8.81
N HIS A 95 -5.97 8.27 -8.36
CA HIS A 95 -5.88 9.69 -8.09
C HIS A 95 -6.51 10.00 -6.73
N ILE A 96 -6.16 11.15 -6.19
CA ILE A 96 -6.65 11.61 -4.89
C ILE A 96 -7.63 12.74 -5.12
N ILE A 97 -8.74 12.73 -4.41
CA ILE A 97 -9.70 13.83 -4.34
C ILE A 97 -9.64 14.36 -2.91
N LEU A 98 -8.97 15.49 -2.73
CA LEU A 98 -8.96 16.22 -1.47
C LEU A 98 -10.34 16.79 -1.23
N LYS A 99 -10.92 16.56 -0.05
CA LYS A 99 -12.26 17.10 0.25
C LYS A 99 -12.24 18.60 0.46
N GLU A 100 -11.22 19.09 1.14
CA GLU A 100 -10.91 20.51 1.29
C GLU A 100 -9.48 20.66 0.76
N PRO A 101 -9.21 21.49 -0.25
CA PRO A 101 -10.04 22.52 -0.88
C PRO A 101 -10.89 22.03 -2.07
N ASN A 102 -11.25 20.74 -2.16
CA ASN A 102 -11.90 20.13 -3.34
C ASN A 102 -11.00 20.14 -4.59
N ALA A 103 -9.82 19.54 -4.45
CA ALA A 103 -8.81 19.42 -5.50
C ALA A 103 -8.57 17.95 -5.88
N THR A 104 -8.25 17.71 -7.16
CA THR A 104 -7.89 16.38 -7.65
C THR A 104 -6.41 16.33 -7.98
N ILE A 105 -5.70 15.38 -7.37
CA ILE A 105 -4.26 15.15 -7.57
C ILE A 105 -4.11 13.85 -8.35
N PRO A 106 -3.73 13.89 -9.64
CA PRO A 106 -3.46 12.69 -10.40
C PRO A 106 -2.16 12.05 -9.91
N VAL A 107 -2.18 10.74 -9.63
CA VAL A 107 -0.96 10.00 -9.29
C VAL A 107 -0.60 9.06 -10.43
N SER A 108 0.38 9.47 -11.22
CA SER A 108 0.75 8.80 -12.48
C SER A 108 1.72 7.62 -12.26
N TYR A 109 1.48 6.82 -11.23
CA TYR A 109 2.30 5.65 -10.89
C TYR A 109 1.47 4.37 -10.79
N MET A 110 2.11 3.25 -11.13
CA MET A 110 1.54 1.92 -10.95
C MET A 110 2.04 1.31 -9.64
N CYS A 111 1.10 1.01 -8.75
CA CYS A 111 1.37 0.43 -7.44
C CYS A 111 0.91 -1.02 -7.38
N THR A 112 1.50 -1.82 -6.49
CA THR A 112 0.97 -3.16 -6.13
C THR A 112 0.13 -3.12 -4.86
N ALA A 113 0.31 -2.07 -4.04
CA ALA A 113 -0.53 -1.73 -2.91
C ALA A 113 -0.50 -0.21 -2.73
N ILE A 114 -1.58 0.34 -2.19
CA ILE A 114 -1.68 1.74 -1.78
C ILE A 114 -1.75 1.74 -0.26
N GLY A 115 -0.82 2.46 0.37
CA GLY A 115 -0.81 2.68 1.81
C GLY A 115 -0.48 4.12 2.15
N ILE A 116 -0.94 4.57 3.32
CA ILE A 116 -0.69 5.92 3.81
C ILE A 116 0.39 5.86 4.86
N MET A 117 1.47 6.61 4.64
CA MET A 117 2.58 6.74 5.57
C MET A 117 2.23 7.73 6.69
N ASN A 118 2.91 7.61 7.83
CA ASN A 118 2.85 8.62 8.88
C ASN A 118 3.76 9.83 8.58
N SER A 119 4.70 9.71 7.63
CA SER A 119 5.56 10.80 7.20
C SER A 119 4.78 11.81 6.39
N ILE A 120 5.04 13.10 6.68
CA ILE A 120 4.38 14.24 6.03
C ILE A 120 5.47 15.10 5.39
N HIS A 121 5.31 15.41 4.11
CA HIS A 121 6.16 16.32 3.37
C HIS A 121 5.31 17.39 2.70
N ASN A 122 5.69 18.65 2.87
CA ASN A 122 4.98 19.80 2.29
C ASN A 122 3.46 19.78 2.54
N GLY A 123 3.05 19.32 3.73
CA GLY A 123 1.65 19.25 4.15
C GLY A 123 0.91 17.96 3.82
N MET A 124 1.49 17.07 2.99
CA MET A 124 0.82 15.85 2.54
C MET A 124 1.51 14.61 3.11
N LYS A 125 0.75 13.58 3.46
CA LYS A 125 1.27 12.26 3.80
C LYS A 125 1.88 11.59 2.57
N ASP A 126 2.99 10.91 2.77
CA ASP A 126 3.59 10.09 1.73
C ASP A 126 2.73 8.84 1.47
N ILE A 127 2.83 8.32 0.25
CA ILE A 127 2.04 7.16 -0.18
C ILE A 127 2.95 5.99 -0.43
N PHE A 128 2.72 4.90 0.28
CA PHE A 128 3.31 3.62 -0.04
C PHE A 128 2.69 3.06 -1.32
N CYS A 129 3.52 2.76 -2.32
CA CYS A 129 3.10 2.30 -3.65
C CYS A 129 3.59 0.85 -3.90
N GLY A 130 3.47 -0.01 -2.90
CA GLY A 130 4.04 -1.36 -2.90
C GLY A 130 5.48 -1.41 -2.38
N PRO A 131 6.08 -2.61 -2.27
CA PRO A 131 7.33 -2.82 -1.52
C PRO A 131 8.56 -2.10 -2.10
N SER A 132 8.46 -1.58 -3.32
CA SER A 132 9.58 -1.01 -4.05
C SER A 132 9.68 0.52 -3.96
N PHE A 133 8.58 1.22 -3.67
CA PHE A 133 8.52 2.68 -3.82
C PHE A 133 7.64 3.34 -2.76
N ILE A 134 8.13 4.46 -2.24
CA ILE A 134 7.33 5.45 -1.53
C ILE A 134 7.16 6.64 -2.48
N LEU A 135 5.97 7.20 -2.52
CA LEU A 135 5.65 8.41 -3.27
C LEU A 135 5.63 9.56 -2.27
N GLN A 136 6.56 10.49 -2.42
CA GLN A 136 6.70 11.65 -1.55
C GLN A 136 6.13 12.90 -2.23
N TRP A 137 5.41 13.73 -1.49
CA TRP A 137 4.88 14.99 -2.01
C TRP A 137 5.96 16.08 -2.06
N ASN A 138 6.17 16.69 -3.23
CA ASN A 138 7.14 17.76 -3.41
C ASN A 138 6.56 19.19 -3.30
N GLY A 139 5.24 19.31 -3.08
CA GLY A 139 4.51 20.59 -3.08
C GLY A 139 3.60 20.80 -4.31
N GLU A 140 3.80 20.02 -5.37
CA GLU A 140 3.07 20.11 -6.64
C GLU A 140 2.59 18.74 -7.12
N ASP A 141 3.47 17.73 -7.02
CA ASP A 141 3.22 16.35 -7.44
C ASP A 141 3.83 15.34 -6.45
N TYR A 142 3.35 14.10 -6.54
CA TYR A 142 4.03 12.96 -5.93
C TYR A 142 5.22 12.54 -6.79
N ILE A 143 6.37 12.27 -6.15
CA ILE A 143 7.58 11.77 -6.78
C ILE A 143 8.05 10.47 -6.14
N ILE A 144 8.64 9.56 -6.92
CA ILE A 144 9.19 8.31 -6.39
C ILE A 144 10.42 8.60 -5.51
N THR A 145 10.40 8.05 -4.31
CA THR A 145 11.53 7.91 -3.40
C THR A 145 11.68 6.43 -2.98
N LYS A 146 12.87 6.07 -2.50
CA LYS A 146 13.28 4.69 -2.23
C LYS A 146 13.35 4.42 -0.73
#